data_AF-A0A968JXG3-F1
#
_entry.id   AF-A0A968JXG3-F1
#
_cell.length_a   1.000
_cell.length_b   1.000
_cell.length_c   1.000
_cell.angle_alpha   90.00
_cell.angle_beta   90.00
_cell.angle_gamma   90.00
#
_symmetry.space_group_name_H-M   'P 1'
#
loop_
_entity.id
_entity.type
_entity.pdbx_description
1 polymer ?
#
loop_
_entity_poly.entity_id
_entity_poly.type
_entity_poly.pdbx_seq_one_letter_code
_entity_poly.pdbx_strand_id
1 'polypeptide(L)'
;MSGQSTNNDNWISIFNGQNLEGWIPKVTGYRVGENPLDGFRVENGILKVDYSKFAAFNGRFGHLFYHEKLSSYMLRVEYRFVGEVLPDGTRILFSQQRNHDSFAITMEYGYNPKLACFT
;
A
#
# COMPACT_ATOMS: atom_id res chain seq x y z
N MET A 1 -33.17 -24.34 -1.71
CA MET A 1 -32.82 -23.46 -2.84
C MET A 1 -32.23 -22.19 -2.25
N SER A 2 -30.91 -22.07 -2.21
CA SER A 2 -30.22 -20.85 -1.79
C SER A 2 -29.60 -20.22 -3.03
N GLY A 3 -30.18 -19.09 -3.45
CA GLY A 3 -29.85 -18.40 -4.69
C GLY A 3 -28.40 -17.95 -4.73
N GLN A 4 -27.70 -18.36 -5.79
CA GLN A 4 -26.45 -17.74 -6.19
C GLN A 4 -26.79 -16.35 -6.75
N SER A 5 -26.34 -15.29 -6.07
CA SER A 5 -26.32 -13.95 -6.63
C SER A 5 -25.19 -13.86 -7.64
N THR A 6 -25.51 -13.95 -8.93
CA THR A 6 -24.61 -13.54 -10.01
C THR A 6 -24.52 -12.01 -10.01
N ASN A 7 -23.44 -11.43 -9.50
CA ASN A 7 -23.23 -9.97 -9.49
C ASN A 7 -21.86 -9.63 -10.12
N ASN A 8 -21.92 -9.10 -11.35
CA ASN A 8 -20.98 -8.24 -12.08
C ASN A 8 -19.45 -8.41 -12.01
N ASP A 9 -18.86 -8.44 -13.21
CA ASP A 9 -17.57 -7.84 -13.63
C ASP A 9 -16.25 -8.47 -13.17
N ASN A 10 -15.35 -8.67 -14.16
CA ASN A 10 -14.04 -9.33 -14.16
C ASN A 10 -12.97 -8.72 -13.22
N TRP A 11 -13.25 -8.55 -11.92
CA TRP A 11 -12.29 -8.07 -10.93
C TRP A 11 -11.48 -9.22 -10.34
N ILE A 12 -10.15 -9.09 -10.39
CA ILE A 12 -9.21 -10.05 -9.79
C ILE A 12 -8.61 -9.39 -8.55
N SER A 13 -8.70 -10.08 -7.40
CA SER A 13 -7.99 -9.61 -6.20
C SER A 13 -6.50 -9.90 -6.34
N ILE A 14 -5.69 -8.87 -6.11
CA ILE A 14 -4.23 -8.92 -6.10
C ILE A 14 -3.64 -8.89 -4.69
N PHE A 15 -4.51 -8.82 -3.66
CA PHE A 15 -4.11 -8.84 -2.26
C PHE A 15 -4.76 -10.03 -1.57
N ASN A 16 -3.94 -10.88 -0.95
CA ASN A 16 -4.40 -12.11 -0.33
C ASN A 16 -4.95 -11.93 1.10
N GLY A 17 -4.83 -10.73 1.68
CA GLY A 17 -5.29 -10.44 3.05
C GLY A 17 -4.44 -11.06 4.16
N GLN A 18 -3.39 -11.80 3.83
CA GLN A 18 -2.61 -12.57 4.80
C GLN A 18 -1.19 -12.04 4.96
N ASN A 19 -0.55 -11.64 3.86
CA ASN A 19 0.85 -11.23 3.86
C ASN A 19 1.16 -10.33 2.64
N LEU A 20 2.43 -9.99 2.45
CA LEU A 20 2.92 -9.16 1.35
C LEU A 20 3.33 -9.99 0.12
N GLU A 21 2.86 -11.23 -0.02
CA GLU A 21 3.17 -12.03 -1.21
C GLU A 21 2.62 -11.36 -2.47
N GLY A 22 3.45 -11.29 -3.51
CA GLY A 22 3.17 -10.53 -4.72
C GLY A 22 3.47 -9.03 -4.62
N TRP A 23 3.93 -8.55 -3.46
CA TRP A 23 4.22 -7.14 -3.21
C TRP A 23 5.69 -6.92 -2.83
N ILE A 24 6.30 -5.90 -3.42
CA ILE A 24 7.71 -5.56 -3.24
C ILE A 24 7.80 -4.16 -2.60
N PRO A 25 8.20 -4.08 -1.31
CA PRO A 25 8.46 -2.81 -0.66
C PRO A 25 9.65 -2.07 -1.26
N LYS A 26 9.55 -0.75 -1.32
CA LYS A 26 10.66 0.13 -1.63
C LYS A 26 10.55 1.41 -0.82
N VAL A 27 11.42 1.54 0.17
CA VAL A 27 11.55 2.76 0.98
C VAL A 27 12.76 3.56 0.50
N THR A 28 12.60 4.87 0.32
CA THR A 28 13.72 5.77 -0.02
C THR A 28 14.81 5.67 1.05
N GLY A 29 16.06 5.47 0.61
CA GLY A 29 17.22 5.24 1.49
C GLY A 29 17.50 3.77 1.82
N TYR A 30 16.63 2.83 1.44
CA TYR A 30 16.79 1.38 1.66
C TYR A 30 16.84 0.61 0.34
N ARG A 31 17.31 -0.64 0.35
CA ARG A 31 17.36 -1.47 -0.87
C ARG A 31 15.94 -1.90 -1.27
N VAL A 32 15.77 -2.26 -2.54
CA VAL A 32 14.49 -2.80 -3.02
C VAL A 32 14.20 -4.13 -2.30
N GLY A 33 12.97 -4.33 -1.86
CA GLY A 33 12.54 -5.49 -1.09
C GLY A 33 12.81 -5.39 0.41
N GLU A 34 13.54 -4.36 0.87
CA GLU A 34 13.72 -4.13 2.31
C GLU A 34 12.48 -3.43 2.90
N ASN A 35 12.03 -3.96 4.03
CA ASN A 35 10.95 -3.40 4.83
C ASN A 35 11.51 -2.88 6.17
N PRO A 36 12.16 -1.71 6.19
CA PRO A 36 12.76 -1.18 7.40
C PRO A 36 11.71 -0.92 8.48
N LEU A 37 12.04 -1.30 9.72
CA LEU A 37 11.21 -1.08 10.90
C LEU A 37 9.79 -1.69 10.79
N ASP A 38 9.58 -2.68 9.93
CA ASP A 38 8.26 -3.26 9.65
C ASP A 38 7.23 -2.21 9.21
N GLY A 39 7.68 -1.24 8.39
CA GLY A 39 6.84 -0.16 7.90
C GLY A 39 5.65 -0.64 7.08
N PHE A 40 5.76 -1.79 6.41
CA PHE A 40 4.65 -2.47 5.74
C PHE A 40 4.31 -3.76 6.49
N ARG A 41 3.04 -4.00 6.79
CA ARG A 41 2.60 -5.25 7.41
C ARG A 41 1.18 -5.60 7.03
N VAL A 42 0.78 -6.85 7.22
CA VAL A 42 -0.61 -7.28 7.09
C VAL A 42 -1.13 -7.70 8.45
N GLU A 43 -2.23 -7.11 8.88
CA GLU A 43 -2.88 -7.45 10.14
C GLU A 43 -4.40 -7.42 9.94
N ASN A 44 -5.08 -8.49 10.36
CA ASN A 44 -6.54 -8.65 10.27
C ASN A 44 -7.10 -8.48 8.85
N GLY A 45 -6.46 -9.04 7.82
CA GLY A 45 -6.96 -8.90 6.45
C GLY A 45 -6.55 -7.59 5.77
N ILE A 46 -5.77 -6.75 6.43
CA ILE A 46 -5.53 -5.38 6.02
C ILE A 46 -4.03 -5.11 5.88
N LEU A 47 -3.62 -4.69 4.69
CA LEU A 47 -2.30 -4.11 4.46
C LEU A 47 -2.20 -2.77 5.22
N LYS A 48 -1.17 -2.61 6.03
CA LYS A 48 -0.91 -1.44 6.86
C LYS A 48 0.43 -0.86 6.47
N VAL A 49 0.48 0.46 6.40
CA VAL A 49 1.72 1.22 6.31
C VAL A 49 1.83 2.02 7.58
N ASP A 50 2.97 1.94 8.24
CA ASP A 50 3.20 2.45 9.59
C ASP A 50 4.57 3.10 9.73
N TYR A 51 4.58 4.40 10.00
CA TYR A 51 5.81 5.15 10.25
C TYR A 51 6.05 5.43 11.73
N SER A 52 5.31 4.81 12.66
CA SER A 52 5.37 5.09 14.10
C SER A 52 6.71 4.75 14.74
N LYS A 53 7.43 3.80 14.15
CA LYS A 53 8.77 3.42 14.57
C LYS A 53 9.86 4.36 14.02
N PHE A 54 9.51 5.29 13.12
CA PHE A 54 10.43 6.25 12.55
C PHE A 54 10.45 7.52 13.42
N ALA A 55 11.64 8.00 13.76
CA ALA A 55 11.79 9.22 14.58
C ALA A 55 11.32 10.50 13.86
N ALA A 56 11.45 10.53 12.53
CA ALA A 56 10.99 11.59 11.63
C ALA A 56 10.80 11.00 10.23
N PHE A 57 10.04 11.67 9.36
CA PHE A 57 9.83 11.20 7.99
C PHE A 57 11.13 11.21 7.18
N ASN A 58 11.91 12.28 7.26
CA ASN A 58 13.21 12.41 6.57
C ASN A 58 13.16 12.09 5.06
N GLY A 59 12.04 12.35 4.38
CA GLY A 59 11.91 12.06 2.95
C GLY A 59 11.87 10.56 2.61
N ARG A 60 11.55 9.69 3.58
CA ARG A 60 11.52 8.23 3.39
C ARG A 60 10.21 7.78 2.75
N PHE A 61 10.03 8.07 1.47
CA PHE A 61 8.84 7.65 0.73
C PHE A 61 8.75 6.12 0.65
N GLY A 62 7.57 5.58 0.90
CA GLY A 62 7.26 4.17 0.84
C GLY A 62 6.44 3.84 -0.40
N HIS A 63 7.00 2.98 -1.25
CA HIS A 63 6.35 2.45 -2.44
C HIS A 63 6.10 0.96 -2.28
N LEU A 64 4.93 0.51 -2.73
CA LEU A 64 4.54 -0.88 -2.79
C LEU A 64 4.31 -1.25 -4.26
N PHE A 65 5.19 -2.08 -4.80
CA PHE A 65 5.11 -2.54 -6.18
C PHE A 65 4.44 -3.90 -6.24
N TYR A 66 3.47 -4.05 -7.14
CA TYR A 66 2.97 -5.39 -7.47
C TYR A 66 3.97 -6.09 -8.39
N HIS A 67 4.28 -7.36 -8.10
CA HIS A 67 5.36 -8.11 -8.76
C HIS A 67 5.10 -8.43 -10.23
N GLU A 68 3.82 -8.43 -10.61
CA GLU A 68 3.33 -8.85 -11.91
C GLU A 68 3.12 -7.63 -12.79
N LYS A 69 3.43 -7.82 -14.07
CA LYS A 69 3.29 -6.77 -15.06
C LYS A 69 1.85 -6.69 -15.57
N LEU A 70 1.23 -5.52 -15.44
CA LEU A 70 -0.13 -5.25 -15.93
C LEU A 70 -0.08 -4.06 -16.90
N SER A 71 -0.53 -4.26 -18.13
CA SER A 71 -0.50 -3.23 -19.19
C SER A 71 -1.84 -2.50 -19.36
N SER A 72 -2.97 -3.15 -19.10
CA SER A 72 -4.31 -2.58 -19.22
C SER A 72 -5.19 -3.07 -18.07
N TYR A 73 -5.39 -2.21 -17.08
CA TYR A 73 -6.14 -2.55 -15.87
C TYR A 73 -6.88 -1.33 -15.32
N MET A 74 -7.93 -1.62 -14.55
CA MET A 74 -8.57 -0.68 -13.65
C MET A 74 -8.24 -1.14 -12.23
N LEU A 75 -7.77 -0.23 -11.38
CA LEU A 75 -7.46 -0.54 -9.99
C LEU A 75 -8.59 -0.06 -9.10
N ARG A 76 -9.11 -0.95 -8.26
CA ARG A 76 -10.02 -0.62 -7.16
C ARG A 76 -9.28 -0.83 -5.85
N VAL A 77 -9.32 0.18 -4.99
CA VAL A 77 -8.72 0.15 -3.66
C VAL A 77 -9.63 0.90 -2.70
N GLU A 78 -9.93 0.29 -1.56
CA GLU A 78 -10.49 0.99 -0.41
C GLU A 78 -9.38 1.32 0.57
N TYR A 79 -9.25 2.58 0.96
CA TYR A 79 -8.21 3.04 1.90
C TYR A 79 -8.78 3.98 2.97
N ARG A 80 -8.07 4.05 4.09
CA ARG A 80 -8.36 4.96 5.20
C ARG A 80 -7.08 5.40 5.86
N PHE A 81 -6.97 6.68 6.21
CA PHE A 81 -5.89 7.21 7.04
C PHE A 81 -6.30 7.31 8.50
N VAL A 82 -5.40 6.92 9.40
CA VAL A 82 -5.58 6.96 10.86
C VAL A 82 -4.25 7.33 11.52
N GLY A 83 -4.28 8.10 12.61
CA GLY A 83 -3.09 8.50 13.37
C GLY A 83 -2.84 10.00 13.43
N GLU A 84 -1.62 10.38 13.82
CA GLU A 84 -1.17 11.76 14.04
C GLU A 84 0.01 12.15 13.12
N VAL A 85 0.21 13.47 12.93
CA VAL A 85 1.28 14.02 12.08
C VAL A 85 2.63 13.62 12.66
N LEU A 86 3.55 13.18 11.81
CA LEU A 86 4.96 13.28 12.18
C LEU A 86 5.35 14.76 12.19
N PRO A 87 6.25 15.20 13.09
CA PRO A 87 6.56 16.63 13.25
C PRO A 87 7.00 17.35 11.96
N ASP A 88 7.65 16.65 11.03
CA ASP A 88 8.14 17.16 9.73
C ASP A 88 7.18 16.91 8.56
N GLY A 89 5.93 16.61 8.89
CA GLY A 89 4.93 16.12 7.98
C GLY A 89 4.00 17.17 7.37
N THR A 90 4.01 17.32 6.04
CA THR A 90 3.28 18.41 5.38
C THR A 90 2.01 17.98 4.63
N ARG A 91 1.87 16.70 4.22
CA ARG A 91 0.70 16.23 3.46
C ARG A 91 0.50 14.71 3.51
N ILE A 92 -0.77 14.31 3.47
CA ILE A 92 -1.24 12.93 3.28
C ILE A 92 -1.67 12.77 1.82
N LEU A 93 -1.05 11.85 1.07
CA LEU A 93 -1.50 11.50 -0.27
C LEU A 93 -1.47 9.99 -0.52
N PHE A 94 -2.53 9.52 -1.16
CA PHE A 94 -2.50 8.29 -1.93
C PHE A 94 -2.32 8.65 -3.40
N SER A 95 -1.32 8.08 -4.06
CA SER A 95 -1.15 8.20 -5.50
C SER A 95 -0.86 6.84 -6.13
N GLN A 96 -1.53 6.55 -7.24
CA GLN A 96 -1.15 5.46 -8.12
C GLN A 96 -0.11 6.00 -9.10
N GLN A 97 1.08 5.39 -9.13
CA GLN A 97 2.07 5.66 -10.15
C GLN A 97 2.05 4.52 -11.17
N ARG A 98 1.80 4.87 -12.43
CA ARG A 98 1.83 3.92 -13.55
C ARG A 98 3.18 4.02 -14.24
N ASN A 99 3.91 2.92 -14.26
CA ASN A 99 5.00 2.68 -15.18
C ASN A 99 4.50 1.78 -16.32
N HIS A 100 5.17 1.80 -17.46
CA HIS A 100 4.72 1.16 -18.71
C HIS A 100 4.15 -0.27 -18.53
N ASP A 101 4.76 -1.08 -17.65
CA ASP A 101 4.35 -2.46 -17.39
C ASP A 101 3.94 -2.72 -15.93
N SER A 102 4.01 -1.74 -15.03
CA SER A 102 3.86 -1.99 -13.60
C SER A 102 3.21 -0.82 -12.91
N PHE A 103 2.60 -1.04 -11.76
CA PHE A 103 2.12 0.06 -10.94
C PHE A 103 2.75 0.01 -9.56
N ALA A 104 3.00 1.20 -9.04
CA ALA A 104 3.30 1.39 -7.63
C ALA A 104 2.08 2.01 -7.00
N ILE A 105 1.66 1.45 -5.87
CA ILE A 105 0.90 2.22 -4.93
C ILE A 105 1.92 3.02 -4.14
N THR A 106 1.93 4.33 -4.39
CA THR A 106 2.74 5.24 -3.63
C THR A 106 1.88 5.83 -2.52
N MET A 107 2.39 5.65 -1.32
CA MET A 107 1.87 6.31 -0.16
C MET A 107 2.88 7.40 0.19
N GLU A 108 2.62 8.61 -0.29
CA GLU A 108 3.44 9.77 0.03
C GLU A 108 2.98 10.28 1.39
N TYR A 109 3.77 9.99 2.43
CA TYR A 109 3.49 10.44 3.78
C TYR A 109 4.71 11.05 4.40
N GLY A 110 4.74 12.38 4.51
CA GLY A 110 5.35 12.99 5.69
C GLY A 110 4.39 12.81 6.87
N TYR A 111 4.10 11.58 7.30
CA TYR A 111 3.10 11.34 8.34
C TYR A 111 3.15 9.89 8.78
N ASN A 112 2.60 9.60 9.96
CA ASN A 112 2.47 8.26 10.50
C ASN A 112 1.03 7.76 10.31
N PRO A 113 0.62 7.31 9.09
CA PRO A 113 -0.55 6.47 9.02
C PRO A 113 -0.22 5.24 9.85
N LYS A 114 -1.08 4.79 10.76
CA LYS A 114 -0.95 3.42 11.31
C LYS A 114 -1.50 2.37 10.34
N LEU A 115 -2.20 2.82 9.30
CA LEU A 115 -2.85 2.03 8.27
C LEU A 115 -3.13 2.93 7.06
N ALA A 116 -2.83 2.42 5.87
CA ALA A 116 -3.69 2.64 4.72
C ALA A 116 -4.24 1.26 4.41
N CYS A 117 -5.50 1.00 4.74
CA CYS A 117 -6.10 -0.29 4.43
C CYS A 117 -6.12 -0.50 2.92
N PHE A 118 -5.98 -1.74 2.46
CA PHE A 118 -6.30 -2.15 1.10
C PHE A 118 -7.16 -3.40 1.25
N THR A 119 -8.40 -3.34 0.78
CA THR A 119 -9.29 -4.49 0.62
C THR A 119 -9.69 -4.65 -0.83
#